data_AF-A0A2K2VN91-F1
#
_entry.id   AF-A0A2K2VN91-F1
#
_cell.length_a   1.000
_cell.length_b   1.000
_cell.length_c   1.000
_cell.angle_alpha   90.00
_cell.angle_beta   90.00
_cell.angle_gamma   90.00
#
_symmetry.space_group_name_H-M   'P 1'
#
loop_
_entity.id
_entity.type
_entity.pdbx_description
1 polymer ?
#
loop_
_entity_poly.entity_id
_entity_poly.type
_entity_poly.pdbx_seq_one_letter_code
_entity_poly.pdbx_strand_id
1 'polypeptide(L)'
;MEELQKAYSARAKKLNKVETTKALKTPKEAFEMLDYYAKNGYASIPDEDKSYFLKCFGIYDKDAQTPQKFMIRVRISGGYLNAEQARVLGLIAKEFGEDYIDITTRAQIELRYIDIKHIPTIFERMGAVGISSYQTGVDNFRNIVTDPLDAKGFDNILPSYELLKTLERSFLHNYEWISALPRKFNTAITGSISNR
;
A
#
# COMPACT_ATOMS: atom_id res chain seq x y z
N MET A 1 8.40 -18.93 23.96
CA MET A 1 9.25 -19.33 22.81
C MET A 1 9.01 -20.78 22.41
N GLU A 2 8.96 -21.74 23.34
CA GLU A 2 8.72 -23.16 23.04
C GLU A 2 7.43 -23.42 22.24
N GLU A 3 6.31 -22.83 22.65
CA GLU A 3 5.01 -22.96 21.95
C GLU A 3 5.04 -22.40 20.51
N LEU A 4 5.76 -21.29 20.29
CA LEU A 4 5.95 -20.74 18.94
C LEU A 4 6.78 -21.69 18.06
N GLN A 5 7.79 -22.34 18.65
CA GLN A 5 8.63 -23.31 17.93
C GLN A 5 7.84 -24.59 17.59
N LYS A 6 6.99 -25.06 18.50
CA LYS A 6 6.06 -26.17 18.24
C LYS A 6 5.10 -25.83 17.11
N ALA A 7 4.46 -24.66 17.16
CA ALA A 7 3.58 -24.19 16.09
C ALA A 7 4.31 -24.04 14.74
N TYR A 8 5.52 -23.49 14.76
CA TYR A 8 6.36 -23.37 13.56
C TYR A 8 6.66 -24.74 12.95
N SER A 9 6.97 -25.74 13.77
CA SER A 9 7.31 -27.09 13.32
C SER A 9 6.10 -27.88 12.81
N ALA A 10 4.93 -27.65 13.40
CA ALA A 10 3.66 -28.28 13.04
C ALA A 10 3.00 -27.69 11.79
N ARG A 11 3.47 -26.53 11.29
CA ARG A 11 2.84 -25.84 10.15
C ARG A 11 2.85 -26.69 8.88
N ALA A 12 1.87 -26.45 8.01
CA ALA A 12 1.84 -27.05 6.68
C ALA A 12 3.08 -26.65 5.87
N LYS A 13 3.81 -27.64 5.37
CA LYS A 13 5.02 -27.43 4.54
C LYS A 13 4.69 -27.19 3.06
N LYS A 14 3.46 -27.48 2.64
CA LYS A 14 3.00 -27.25 1.26
C LYS A 14 2.91 -25.75 1.00
N LEU A 15 3.72 -25.26 0.08
CA LEU A 15 3.67 -23.87 -0.36
C LEU A 15 2.45 -23.64 -1.26
N ASN A 16 1.81 -22.50 -1.07
CA ASN A 16 0.78 -22.02 -2.00
C ASN A 16 1.47 -21.27 -3.15
N LYS A 17 0.71 -20.97 -4.22
CA LYS A 17 1.23 -20.27 -5.41
C LYS A 17 1.89 -18.93 -5.07
N VAL A 18 1.33 -18.19 -4.11
CA VAL A 18 1.86 -16.88 -3.69
C VAL A 18 3.23 -17.03 -3.01
N GLU A 19 3.39 -17.99 -2.11
CA GLU A 19 4.69 -18.28 -1.49
C GLU A 19 5.73 -18.77 -2.52
N THR A 20 5.31 -19.54 -3.53
CA THR A 20 6.18 -19.90 -4.66
C THR A 20 6.59 -18.66 -5.46
N THR A 21 5.68 -17.71 -5.70
CA THR A 21 6.00 -16.44 -6.37
C THR A 21 6.97 -15.61 -5.56
N LYS A 22 6.79 -15.49 -4.24
CA LYS A 22 7.72 -14.75 -3.35
C LYS A 22 9.14 -15.31 -3.38
N ALA A 23 9.30 -16.60 -3.65
CA ALA A 23 10.62 -17.24 -3.74
C ALA A 23 11.37 -16.95 -5.04
N LEU A 24 10.72 -16.37 -6.07
CA LEU A 24 11.35 -16.09 -7.36
C LEU A 24 12.32 -14.90 -7.30
N LYS A 25 11.94 -13.85 -6.58
CA LYS A 25 12.71 -12.61 -6.43
C LYS A 25 12.20 -11.81 -5.23
N THR A 26 12.96 -10.83 -4.81
CA THR A 26 12.57 -9.88 -3.77
C THR A 26 11.65 -8.79 -4.32
N PRO A 27 10.79 -8.19 -3.48
CA PRO A 27 10.04 -7.00 -3.87
C PRO A 27 10.94 -5.84 -4.30
N LYS A 28 12.16 -5.73 -3.76
CA LYS A 28 13.13 -4.69 -4.12
C LYS A 28 13.55 -4.80 -5.58
N GLU A 29 13.96 -5.98 -6.01
CA GLU A 29 14.38 -6.23 -7.40
C GLU A 29 13.26 -5.88 -8.40
N ALA A 30 12.00 -6.23 -8.08
CA ALA A 30 10.87 -5.86 -8.92
C ALA A 30 10.62 -4.34 -8.96
N PHE A 31 10.84 -3.64 -7.84
CA PHE A 31 10.64 -2.20 -7.77
C PHE A 31 11.71 -1.42 -8.53
N GLU A 32 12.96 -1.87 -8.49
CA GLU A 32 14.08 -1.26 -9.22
C GLU A 32 13.88 -1.32 -10.76
N MET A 33 13.06 -2.26 -11.24
CA MET A 33 12.69 -2.35 -12.66
C MET A 33 11.58 -1.38 -13.08
N LEU A 34 10.98 -0.62 -12.16
CA LEU A 34 9.83 0.24 -12.47
C LEU A 34 10.13 1.28 -13.56
N ASP A 35 11.31 1.89 -13.54
CA ASP A 35 11.72 2.86 -14.59
C ASP A 35 11.92 2.19 -15.95
N TYR A 36 12.40 0.95 -15.96
CA TYR A 36 12.49 0.16 -17.18
C TYR A 36 11.09 -0.15 -17.73
N TYR A 37 10.14 -0.55 -16.88
CA TYR A 37 8.75 -0.81 -17.27
C TYR A 37 8.05 0.45 -17.79
N ALA A 38 8.30 1.60 -17.15
CA ALA A 38 7.76 2.88 -17.58
C ALA A 38 8.25 3.29 -18.98
N LYS A 39 9.51 3.00 -19.31
CA LYS A 39 10.11 3.30 -20.62
C LYS A 39 9.72 2.31 -21.71
N ASN A 40 9.60 1.03 -21.37
CA ASN A 40 9.37 -0.05 -22.35
C ASN A 40 7.92 -0.51 -22.44
N GLY A 41 7.01 0.05 -21.62
CA GLY A 41 5.57 -0.16 -21.70
C GLY A 41 5.07 -1.43 -21.02
N TYR A 42 3.74 -1.62 -21.04
CA TYR A 42 3.04 -2.66 -20.28
C TYR A 42 3.51 -4.09 -20.62
N ALA A 43 3.79 -4.37 -21.89
CA ALA A 43 4.24 -5.69 -22.34
C ALA A 43 5.62 -6.10 -21.81
N SER A 44 6.41 -5.14 -21.30
CA SER A 44 7.72 -5.41 -20.73
C SER A 44 7.67 -5.94 -19.29
N ILE A 45 6.49 -5.94 -18.65
CA ILE A 45 6.33 -6.28 -17.24
C ILE A 45 6.07 -7.79 -17.09
N PRO A 46 6.93 -8.53 -16.35
CA PRO A 46 6.70 -9.94 -16.04
C PRO A 46 5.36 -10.17 -15.32
N ASP A 47 4.76 -11.35 -15.54
CA ASP A 47 3.46 -11.67 -14.96
C ASP A 47 3.51 -11.77 -13.43
N GLU A 48 4.60 -12.26 -12.84
CA GLU A 48 4.79 -12.28 -11.39
C GLU A 48 4.86 -10.87 -10.77
N ASP A 49 5.37 -9.89 -11.52
CA ASP A 49 5.47 -8.51 -11.05
C ASP A 49 4.09 -7.83 -11.07
N LYS A 50 3.34 -7.96 -12.16
CA LYS A 50 1.93 -7.48 -12.25
C LYS A 50 1.03 -8.16 -11.23
N SER A 51 1.17 -9.48 -11.09
CA SER A 51 0.27 -10.28 -10.25
C SER A 51 0.59 -10.16 -8.77
N TYR A 52 1.83 -9.88 -8.38
CA TYR A 52 2.26 -9.86 -6.98
C TYR A 52 3.14 -8.67 -6.60
N PHE A 53 4.37 -8.56 -7.14
CA PHE A 53 5.39 -7.69 -6.54
C PHE A 53 5.06 -6.19 -6.63
N LEU A 54 4.51 -5.72 -7.74
CA LEU A 54 4.12 -4.30 -7.88
C LEU A 54 3.04 -3.89 -6.88
N LYS A 55 2.21 -4.84 -6.44
CA LYS A 55 1.18 -4.59 -5.40
C LYS A 55 1.79 -4.35 -4.03
N CYS A 56 3.04 -4.76 -3.78
CA CYS A 56 3.78 -4.35 -2.58
C CYS A 56 4.01 -2.84 -2.53
N PHE A 57 3.98 -2.17 -3.67
CA PHE A 57 4.20 -0.72 -3.81
C PHE A 57 2.91 0.00 -4.25
N GLY A 58 1.77 -0.65 -4.04
CA GLY A 58 0.45 -0.10 -4.32
C GLY A 58 0.08 -0.02 -5.78
N ILE A 59 0.86 -0.61 -6.69
CA ILE A 59 0.56 -0.65 -8.12
C ILE A 59 -0.21 -1.93 -8.42
N TYR A 60 -1.45 -1.80 -8.87
CA TYR A 60 -2.34 -2.92 -9.19
C TYR A 60 -2.64 -2.92 -10.67
N ASP A 61 -2.25 -3.99 -11.35
CA ASP A 61 -2.70 -4.26 -12.71
C ASP A 61 -4.23 -4.43 -12.75
N LYS A 62 -4.86 -3.76 -13.71
CA LYS A 62 -6.31 -3.72 -13.95
C LYS A 62 -6.67 -4.10 -15.39
N ASP A 63 -5.78 -4.75 -16.13
CA ASP A 63 -5.99 -5.14 -17.53
C ASP A 63 -7.33 -5.84 -17.80
N ALA A 64 -7.79 -6.69 -16.86
CA ALA A 64 -9.08 -7.38 -16.96
C ALA A 64 -10.32 -6.44 -16.93
N GLN A 65 -10.19 -5.23 -16.41
CA GLN A 65 -11.27 -4.22 -16.36
C GLN A 65 -11.00 -3.03 -17.29
N THR A 66 -9.75 -2.61 -17.36
CA THR A 66 -9.25 -1.43 -18.06
C THR A 66 -7.93 -1.82 -18.72
N PRO A 67 -7.93 -2.11 -20.04
CA PRO A 67 -6.77 -2.68 -20.73
C PRO A 67 -5.49 -1.88 -20.49
N GLN A 68 -4.43 -2.58 -20.06
CA GLN A 68 -3.09 -2.04 -19.80
C GLN A 68 -3.02 -0.87 -18.79
N LYS A 69 -4.08 -0.66 -17.99
CA LYS A 69 -4.11 0.38 -16.96
C LYS A 69 -3.83 -0.18 -15.57
N PHE A 70 -3.38 0.71 -14.70
CA PHE A 70 -3.10 0.43 -13.30
C PHE A 70 -3.98 1.26 -12.37
N MET A 71 -4.22 0.71 -11.19
CA MET A 71 -4.68 1.46 -10.03
C MET A 71 -3.51 1.64 -9.07
N ILE A 72 -3.32 2.84 -8.52
CA ILE A 72 -2.35 3.12 -7.46
C ILE A 72 -3.10 3.33 -6.15
N ARG A 73 -2.87 2.44 -5.18
CA ARG A 73 -3.40 2.62 -3.82
C ARG A 73 -2.41 3.43 -2.99
N VAL A 74 -2.88 4.58 -2.55
CA VAL A 74 -2.11 5.57 -1.79
C VAL A 74 -2.31 5.33 -0.30
N ARG A 75 -1.23 5.30 0.49
CA ARG A 75 -1.27 5.16 1.95
C ARG A 75 -1.52 6.52 2.59
N ILE A 76 -2.70 6.67 3.19
CA ILE A 76 -3.07 7.83 4.00
C ILE A 76 -3.19 7.36 5.45
N SER A 77 -2.10 7.50 6.22
CA SER A 77 -1.98 6.97 7.58
C SER A 77 -3.10 7.50 8.48
N GLY A 78 -3.94 6.62 9.02
CA GLY A 78 -5.10 7.01 9.83
C GLY A 78 -6.17 7.82 9.08
N GLY A 79 -6.09 7.97 7.75
CA GLY A 79 -6.96 8.87 7.00
C GLY A 79 -6.60 10.35 7.12
N TYR A 80 -5.47 10.69 7.75
CA TYR A 80 -5.00 12.07 7.88
C TYR A 80 -4.39 12.55 6.56
N LEU A 81 -5.08 13.49 5.92
CA LEU A 81 -4.66 14.14 4.68
C LEU A 81 -4.72 15.66 4.85
N ASN A 82 -3.59 16.34 4.65
CA ASN A 82 -3.57 17.81 4.69
C ASN A 82 -3.99 18.42 3.33
N ALA A 83 -4.23 19.73 3.29
CA ALA A 83 -4.71 20.42 2.09
C ALA A 83 -3.72 20.35 0.91
N GLU A 84 -2.42 20.41 1.18
CA GLU A 84 -1.39 20.32 0.13
C GLU A 84 -1.35 18.92 -0.49
N GLN A 85 -1.37 17.88 0.34
CA GLN A 85 -1.43 16.49 -0.07
C GLN A 85 -2.70 16.19 -0.88
N ALA A 86 -3.86 16.67 -0.42
CA ALA A 86 -5.12 16.54 -1.14
C ALA A 86 -5.06 17.21 -2.52
N ARG A 87 -4.52 18.42 -2.60
CA ARG A 87 -4.33 19.14 -3.87
C ARG A 87 -3.43 18.37 -4.83
N VAL A 88 -2.30 17.83 -4.36
CA VAL A 88 -1.39 17.04 -5.20
C VAL A 88 -2.07 15.78 -5.73
N LEU A 89 -2.80 15.04 -4.89
CA LEU A 89 -3.52 13.84 -5.33
C LEU A 89 -4.63 14.18 -6.35
N GLY A 90 -5.35 15.28 -6.15
CA GLY A 90 -6.35 15.75 -7.12
C GLY A 90 -5.73 16.12 -8.47
N LEU A 91 -4.61 16.85 -8.46
CA LEU A 91 -3.89 17.19 -9.69
C LEU A 91 -3.36 15.95 -10.42
N ILE A 92 -2.85 14.97 -9.68
CA ILE A 92 -2.41 13.68 -10.23
C ILE A 92 -3.57 12.94 -10.88
N ALA A 93 -4.73 12.84 -10.22
CA ALA A 93 -5.89 12.18 -10.78
C ALA A 93 -6.38 12.88 -12.05
N LYS A 94 -6.45 14.22 -12.03
CA LYS A 94 -6.85 15.02 -13.19
C LYS A 94 -5.92 14.84 -14.39
N GLU A 95 -4.61 14.80 -14.16
CA GLU A 95 -3.60 14.75 -15.23
C GLU A 95 -3.37 13.33 -15.76
N PHE A 96 -3.38 12.32 -14.88
CA PHE A 96 -2.94 10.96 -15.22
C PHE A 96 -4.02 9.88 -15.05
N GLY A 97 -5.11 10.18 -14.34
CA GLY A 97 -6.09 9.20 -13.89
C GLY A 97 -7.54 9.55 -14.20
N GLU A 98 -7.76 10.24 -15.33
CA GLU A 98 -9.09 10.59 -15.85
C GLU A 98 -9.98 11.36 -14.85
N ASP A 99 -9.37 12.19 -14.00
CA ASP A 99 -10.05 12.99 -12.97
C ASP A 99 -10.92 12.16 -12.01
N TYR A 100 -10.50 10.92 -11.76
CA TYR A 100 -11.24 9.96 -10.92
C TYR A 100 -10.43 9.49 -9.71
N ILE A 101 -11.07 9.51 -8.54
CA ILE A 101 -10.52 9.04 -7.26
C ILE A 101 -11.59 8.25 -6.50
N ASP A 102 -11.20 7.12 -5.90
CA ASP A 102 -12.00 6.47 -4.86
C ASP A 102 -11.39 6.67 -3.48
N ILE A 103 -12.27 6.88 -2.49
CA ILE A 103 -11.93 6.73 -1.07
C ILE A 103 -12.29 5.29 -0.66
N THR A 104 -11.34 4.60 -0.06
CA THR A 104 -11.52 3.20 0.37
C THR A 104 -12.12 3.11 1.78
N THR A 105 -12.65 1.94 2.12
CA THR A 105 -13.13 1.61 3.48
C THR A 105 -12.05 1.58 4.56
N ARG A 106 -10.78 1.83 4.21
CA ARG A 106 -9.66 1.94 5.16
C ARG A 106 -9.05 3.34 5.17
N ALA A 107 -9.85 4.35 4.83
CA ALA A 107 -9.44 5.76 4.76
C ALA A 107 -8.17 5.95 3.91
N GLN A 108 -8.12 5.29 2.75
CA GLN A 108 -7.08 5.45 1.74
C GLN A 108 -7.66 6.01 0.45
N ILE A 109 -6.79 6.43 -0.46
CA ILE A 109 -7.13 6.91 -1.80
C ILE A 109 -6.68 5.88 -2.86
N GLU A 110 -7.49 5.67 -3.88
CA GLU A 110 -7.09 4.94 -5.10
C GLU A 110 -7.14 5.87 -6.32
N LEU A 111 -5.99 6.00 -6.98
CA LEU A 111 -5.86 6.63 -8.30
C LEU A 111 -6.08 5.55 -9.37
N ARG A 112 -6.86 5.83 -10.41
CA ARG A 112 -7.23 4.84 -11.45
C ARG A 112 -6.75 5.24 -12.83
N TYR A 113 -6.90 4.34 -13.80
CA TYR A 113 -6.63 4.58 -15.22
C TYR A 113 -5.19 5.00 -15.54
N ILE A 114 -4.25 4.69 -14.66
CA ILE A 114 -2.86 5.12 -14.75
C ILE A 114 -2.11 4.25 -15.76
N ASP A 115 -1.38 4.88 -16.70
CA ASP A 115 -0.41 4.18 -17.54
C ASP A 115 0.92 3.94 -16.82
N ILE A 116 1.58 2.81 -17.09
CA ILE A 116 2.88 2.46 -16.50
C ILE A 116 3.93 3.58 -16.67
N LYS A 117 3.93 4.27 -17.82
CA LYS A 117 4.87 5.35 -18.14
C LYS A 117 4.78 6.55 -17.19
N HIS A 118 3.63 6.75 -16.54
CA HIS A 118 3.39 7.89 -15.65
C HIS A 118 3.70 7.57 -14.17
N ILE A 119 3.81 6.29 -13.80
CA ILE A 119 3.95 5.88 -12.40
C ILE A 119 5.18 6.50 -11.72
N PRO A 120 6.38 6.54 -12.33
CA PRO A 120 7.54 7.19 -11.71
C PRO A 120 7.30 8.67 -11.36
N THR A 121 6.72 9.44 -12.29
CA THR A 121 6.39 10.87 -12.05
C THR A 121 5.31 11.03 -10.98
N ILE A 122 4.32 10.14 -10.94
CA ILE A 122 3.29 10.14 -9.89
C ILE A 122 3.95 9.91 -8.52
N PHE A 123 4.88 8.97 -8.43
CA PHE A 123 5.59 8.63 -7.20
C PHE A 123 6.47 9.78 -6.73
N GLU A 124 7.16 10.45 -7.64
CA GLU A 124 7.93 11.68 -7.35
C GLU A 124 7.03 12.77 -6.75
N ARG A 125 5.90 13.08 -7.40
CA ARG A 125 4.96 14.12 -6.93
C ARG A 125 4.33 13.78 -5.57
N MET A 126 3.98 12.51 -5.34
CA MET A 126 3.51 12.06 -4.02
C MET A 126 4.62 12.18 -2.97
N GLY A 127 5.83 11.74 -3.29
CA GLY A 127 6.99 11.82 -2.40
C GLY A 127 7.32 13.25 -1.98
N ALA A 128 7.18 14.22 -2.88
CA ALA A 128 7.40 15.64 -2.60
C ALA A 128 6.51 16.21 -1.48
N VAL A 129 5.36 15.59 -1.21
CA VAL A 129 4.43 15.96 -0.12
C VAL A 129 4.34 14.90 0.98
N GLY A 130 5.32 14.00 1.05
CA GLY A 130 5.43 12.96 2.08
C GLY A 130 4.39 11.84 1.97
N ILE A 131 3.78 11.65 0.79
CA ILE A 131 2.84 10.56 0.53
C ILE A 131 3.57 9.34 -0.03
N SER A 132 3.15 8.15 0.39
CA SER A 132 3.69 6.86 -0.06
C SER A 132 2.58 5.91 -0.52
N SER A 133 2.92 4.94 -1.36
CA SER A 133 2.05 3.82 -1.74
C SER A 133 2.57 2.46 -1.24
N TYR A 134 3.67 2.46 -0.48
CA TYR A 134 4.33 1.26 0.01
C TYR A 134 3.41 0.44 0.93
N GLN A 135 3.52 -0.87 0.79
CA GLN A 135 2.89 -1.88 1.64
C GLN A 135 1.36 -1.74 1.70
N THR A 136 0.71 -1.34 0.61
CA THR A 136 -0.76 -1.20 0.55
C THR A 136 -1.48 -2.44 0.00
N GLY A 137 -0.73 -3.38 -0.59
CA GLY A 137 -1.24 -4.60 -1.19
C GLY A 137 -0.61 -5.88 -0.68
N VAL A 138 -1.12 -7.00 -1.22
CA VAL A 138 -0.65 -8.38 -0.96
C VAL A 138 -0.37 -8.64 0.52
N ASP A 139 0.75 -9.30 0.85
CA ASP A 139 1.06 -9.82 2.17
C ASP A 139 1.91 -8.84 2.98
N ASN A 140 1.31 -7.68 3.21
CA ASN A 140 1.88 -6.57 3.97
C ASN A 140 0.93 -6.09 5.08
N PHE A 141 1.50 -5.36 6.03
CA PHE A 141 0.74 -4.50 6.94
C PHE A 141 -0.01 -3.45 6.13
N ARG A 142 -1.33 -3.43 6.22
CA ARG A 142 -2.18 -2.46 5.51
C ARG A 142 -2.17 -1.10 6.20
N ASN A 143 -2.99 -0.17 5.71
CA ASN A 143 -3.18 1.09 6.41
C ASN A 143 -3.60 0.82 7.86
N ILE A 144 -3.06 1.60 8.80
CA ILE A 144 -3.54 1.60 10.17
C ILE A 144 -4.70 2.60 10.20
N VAL A 145 -5.89 2.14 10.56
CA VAL A 145 -7.09 2.98 10.66
C VAL A 145 -7.19 3.56 12.07
N THR A 146 -7.71 4.77 12.20
CA THR A 146 -7.98 5.43 13.48
C THR A 146 -9.33 6.15 13.40
N ASP A 147 -9.78 6.71 14.52
CA ASP A 147 -10.99 7.53 14.59
C ASP A 147 -10.81 8.79 13.71
N PRO A 148 -11.73 9.11 12.78
CA PRO A 148 -11.65 10.35 11.98
C PRO A 148 -11.67 11.64 12.82
N LEU A 149 -12.09 11.56 14.09
CA LEU A 149 -12.09 12.63 15.07
C LEU A 149 -11.03 12.42 16.16
N ASP A 150 -9.98 11.64 15.92
CA ASP A 150 -8.90 11.45 16.91
C ASP A 150 -8.30 12.79 17.39
N ALA A 151 -8.12 12.90 18.72
CA ALA A 151 -7.80 14.13 19.46
C ALA A 151 -8.82 15.30 19.38
N LYS A 152 -9.93 15.17 18.63
CA LYS A 152 -10.92 16.24 18.41
C LYS A 152 -12.31 15.91 18.92
N GLY A 153 -12.69 14.63 18.94
CA GLY A 153 -13.97 14.17 19.44
C GLY A 153 -14.05 14.29 20.97
N PHE A 154 -15.21 14.69 21.48
CA PHE A 154 -15.47 14.73 22.93
C PHE A 154 -15.34 13.36 23.61
N ASP A 155 -15.45 12.29 22.82
CA ASP A 155 -15.39 10.89 23.24
C ASP A 155 -14.02 10.24 22.97
N ASN A 156 -13.07 10.98 22.42
CA ASN A 156 -11.67 10.54 22.30
C ASN A 156 -10.98 10.69 23.65
N ILE A 157 -10.74 9.57 24.34
CA ILE A 157 -10.06 9.55 25.63
C ILE A 157 -8.55 9.66 25.43
N LEU A 158 -8.02 8.94 24.44
CA LEU A 158 -6.59 8.85 24.16
C LEU A 158 -6.31 9.12 22.68
N PRO A 159 -5.65 10.25 22.35
CA PRO A 159 -5.13 10.49 21.01
C PRO A 159 -4.22 9.34 20.57
N SER A 160 -4.45 8.83 19.36
CA SER A 160 -3.84 7.59 18.87
C SER A 160 -2.96 7.79 17.64
N TYR A 161 -3.02 8.95 16.98
CA TYR A 161 -2.25 9.23 15.77
C TYR A 161 -0.72 9.06 15.95
N GLU A 162 -0.14 9.54 17.04
CA GLU A 162 1.32 9.40 17.27
C GLU A 162 1.75 7.95 17.51
N LEU A 163 0.92 7.16 18.20
CA LEU A 163 1.15 5.73 18.38
C LEU A 163 1.09 5.01 17.03
N LEU A 164 0.10 5.35 16.21
CA LEU A 164 -0.04 4.87 14.84
C LEU A 164 1.20 5.18 13.99
N LYS A 165 1.69 6.43 14.01
CA LYS A 165 2.89 6.83 13.27
C LYS A 165 4.14 6.11 13.78
N THR A 166 4.23 5.86 15.08
CA THR A 166 5.33 5.09 15.68
C THR A 166 5.33 3.64 15.19
N LEU A 167 4.16 2.98 15.19
CA LEU A 167 4.03 1.64 14.64
C LEU A 167 4.32 1.62 13.13
N GLU A 168 3.85 2.60 12.38
CA GLU A 168 4.10 2.66 10.93
C GLU A 168 5.59 2.80 10.60
N ARG A 169 6.33 3.63 11.35
CA ARG A 169 7.79 3.80 11.15
C ARG A 169 8.60 2.51 11.34
N SER A 170 8.10 1.52 12.08
CA SER A 170 8.84 0.28 12.31
C SER A 170 8.90 -0.64 11.09
N PHE A 171 7.93 -0.53 10.17
CA PHE A 171 7.82 -1.41 9.00
C PHE A 171 7.81 -0.67 7.65
N LEU A 172 7.35 0.58 7.59
CA LEU A 172 7.16 1.28 6.33
C LEU A 172 8.52 1.63 5.69
N HIS A 173 8.67 1.37 4.39
CA HIS A 173 9.93 1.55 3.63
C HIS A 173 11.10 0.65 4.06
N ASN A 174 10.89 -0.28 4.99
CA ASN A 174 11.88 -1.29 5.33
C ASN A 174 11.64 -2.56 4.49
N TYR A 175 12.56 -2.86 3.56
CA TYR A 175 12.48 -4.02 2.67
C TYR A 175 12.41 -5.36 3.41
N GLU A 176 12.95 -5.48 4.62
CA GLU A 176 12.82 -6.70 5.44
C GLU A 176 11.36 -6.99 5.82
N TRP A 177 10.52 -5.95 5.89
CA TRP A 177 9.10 -6.06 6.23
C TRP A 177 8.17 -6.05 5.01
N ILE A 178 8.70 -5.87 3.79
CA ILE A 178 7.88 -5.91 2.57
C ILE A 178 7.67 -7.37 2.16
N SER A 179 6.42 -7.79 2.06
CA SER A 179 6.02 -9.17 1.73
C SER A 179 6.46 -10.23 2.76
N ALA A 180 6.84 -9.82 3.96
CA ALA A 180 7.33 -10.71 5.02
C ALA A 180 6.23 -11.52 5.72
N LEU A 181 4.97 -11.10 5.58
CA LEU A 181 3.86 -11.74 6.26
C LEU A 181 3.34 -12.94 5.45
N PRO A 182 2.74 -13.96 6.11
CA PRO A 182 2.04 -15.03 5.41
C PRO A 182 0.81 -14.53 4.64
N ARG A 183 0.20 -13.44 5.10
CA ARG A 183 -0.95 -12.81 4.48
C ARG A 183 -1.09 -11.35 4.91
N LYS A 184 -1.96 -10.60 4.24
CA LYS A 184 -2.37 -9.24 4.63
C LYS A 184 -2.65 -9.14 6.14
N PHE A 185 -2.20 -8.06 6.76
CA PHE A 185 -2.47 -7.76 8.16
C PHE A 185 -3.12 -6.39 8.28
N ASN A 186 -4.34 -6.34 8.83
CA ASN A 186 -5.08 -5.09 9.01
C ASN A 186 -4.97 -4.66 10.46
N THR A 187 -4.65 -3.38 10.68
CA THR A 187 -4.51 -2.80 12.02
C THR A 187 -5.48 -1.63 12.16
N ALA A 188 -6.00 -1.43 13.36
CA ALA A 188 -6.70 -0.23 13.77
C ALA A 188 -6.21 0.15 15.17
N ILE A 189 -6.07 1.45 15.43
CA ILE A 189 -5.72 2.00 16.74
C ILE A 189 -6.67 3.16 16.99
N THR A 190 -7.47 3.05 18.05
CA THR A 190 -8.42 4.07 18.47
C THR A 190 -8.35 4.23 19.98
N GLY A 191 -8.50 5.47 20.45
CA GLY A 191 -8.73 5.78 21.85
C GLY A 191 -10.11 6.40 22.11
N SER A 192 -11.03 6.26 21.17
CA SER A 192 -12.42 6.70 21.32
C SER A 192 -13.30 5.60 21.93
N ILE A 193 -14.21 5.97 22.83
CA ILE A 193 -15.20 5.04 23.38
C ILE A 193 -16.23 4.59 22.35
N SER A 194 -16.46 5.38 21.30
CA SER A 194 -17.49 5.07 20.31
C SER A 194 -17.01 4.07 19.26
N ASN A 195 -15.70 3.82 19.14
CA ASN A 195 -15.10 2.96 18.10
C ASN A 195 -15.64 3.26 16.69
N ARG A 196 -15.66 4.54 16.31
CA ARG A 196 -16.15 5.01 15.00
C ARG A 196 -15.35 4.41 13.83
#